data_AF-A0A935TBN6-F1
#
_entry.id   AF-A0A935TBN6-F1
#
_cell.length_a   1.000
_cell.length_b   1.000
_cell.length_c   1.000
_cell.angle_alpha   90.00
_cell.angle_beta   90.00
_cell.angle_gamma   90.00
#
_symmetry.space_group_name_H-M   'P 1'
#
loop_
_entity.id
_entity.type
_entity.pdbx_description
1 polymer ?
#
loop_
_entity_poly.entity_id
_entity_poly.type
_entity_poly.pdbx_seq_one_letter_code
_entity_poly.pdbx_strand_id
1 'polypeptide(L)'
;IYQTLFNAGIKLGVLLVALPFLGVDFGWRLLLAPLGILSLILIGTAVGLLITPIGLLYTDIGKGMPLFLQFLMYLTPVVFTIPKDGAATLFSLNPLTPVILTCRNWLTGGVSEFLLQFLATNGIAFLLLLVVWPIYRLAMPILIERMST
;
A
#
# COMPACT_ATOMS: atom_id res chain seq x y z
N ILE A 1 -0.98 -16.67 -3.80
CA ILE A 1 -2.17 -15.94 -4.29
C ILE A 1 -3.45 -16.40 -3.60
N TYR A 2 -3.80 -17.70 -3.58
CA TYR A 2 -4.99 -18.18 -2.87
C TYR A 2 -4.96 -17.89 -1.36
N GLN A 3 -3.84 -18.17 -0.69
CA GLN A 3 -3.67 -17.90 0.74
C GLN A 3 -3.77 -16.40 1.09
N THR A 4 -3.22 -15.52 0.24
CA THR A 4 -3.28 -14.07 0.43
C THR A 4 -4.70 -13.53 0.24
N LEU A 5 -5.44 -14.05 -0.75
CA LEU A 5 -6.84 -13.69 -0.98
C LEU A 5 -7.73 -14.19 0.16
N PHE A 6 -7.54 -15.42 0.62
CA PHE A 6 -8.29 -15.98 1.74
C PHE A 6 -8.07 -15.19 3.03
N ASN A 7 -6.82 -14.88 3.37
CA ASN A 7 -6.49 -14.06 4.54
C ASN A 7 -7.06 -12.63 4.42
N ALA A 8 -7.00 -12.03 3.24
CA ALA A 8 -7.60 -10.72 2.99
C ALA A 8 -9.12 -10.77 3.16
N GLY A 9 -9.78 -11.82 2.63
CA GLY A 9 -11.23 -12.03 2.77
C GLY A 9 -11.67 -12.15 4.23
N ILE A 10 -10.94 -12.92 5.05
CA ILE A 10 -11.22 -13.03 6.49
C ILE A 10 -11.08 -11.65 7.16
N LYS A 11 -9.97 -10.94 6.92
CA LYS A 11 -9.74 -9.62 7.52
C LYS A 11 -10.80 -8.60 7.12
N LEU A 12 -11.21 -8.60 5.84
CA LEU A 12 -12.29 -7.74 5.35
C LEU A 12 -13.65 -8.12 5.95
N GLY A 13 -13.95 -9.41 6.08
CA GLY A 13 -15.18 -9.89 6.72
C GLY A 13 -15.25 -9.44 8.18
N VAL A 14 -14.17 -9.63 8.95
CA VAL A 14 -14.07 -9.17 10.34
C VAL A 14 -14.24 -7.64 10.42
N LEU A 15 -13.61 -6.89 9.50
CA LEU A 15 -13.74 -5.44 9.44
C LEU A 15 -15.19 -5.00 9.19
N LEU A 16 -15.86 -5.58 8.19
CA LEU A 16 -17.23 -5.24 7.84
C LEU A 16 -18.20 -5.56 8.98
N VAL A 17 -17.96 -6.63 9.74
CA VAL A 17 -18.74 -6.94 10.95
C VAL A 17 -18.45 -5.95 12.07
N ALA A 18 -17.21 -5.51 12.25
CA ALA A 18 -16.80 -4.59 13.31
C ALA A 18 -17.29 -3.15 13.12
N LEU A 19 -17.40 -2.66 11.87
CA LEU A 19 -17.82 -1.29 11.55
C LEU A 19 -19.19 -0.89 12.16
N PRO A 20 -20.25 -1.71 12.09
CA PRO A 20 -21.51 -1.41 12.76
C PRO A 20 -21.38 -1.32 14.29
N PHE A 21 -20.56 -2.16 14.92
CA PHE A 21 -20.32 -2.09 16.38
C PHE A 21 -19.60 -0.80 16.79
N LEU A 22 -18.83 -0.20 15.86
CA LEU A 22 -18.14 1.08 16.05
C LEU A 22 -19.04 2.29 15.75
N GLY A 23 -20.33 2.09 15.44
CA GLY A 23 -21.27 3.16 15.12
C GLY A 23 -21.05 3.81 13.75
N VAL A 24 -20.40 3.10 12.82
CA VAL A 24 -20.18 3.57 11.46
C VAL A 24 -21.36 3.17 10.57
N ASP A 25 -22.06 4.15 10.01
CA ASP A 25 -23.11 3.92 9.02
C ASP A 25 -22.53 3.48 7.67
N PHE A 26 -23.09 2.41 7.11
CA PHE A 26 -22.73 1.94 5.77
C PHE A 26 -23.25 2.90 4.69
N GLY A 27 -22.44 3.90 4.36
CA GLY A 27 -22.71 4.79 3.23
C GLY A 27 -22.36 4.16 1.89
N TRP A 28 -22.84 4.77 0.80
CA TRP A 28 -22.49 4.41 -0.59
C TRP A 28 -20.97 4.38 -0.88
N ARG A 29 -20.19 5.10 -0.06
CA ARG A 29 -18.73 5.16 -0.14
C ARG A 29 -18.06 3.82 0.15
N LEU A 30 -18.73 2.89 0.82
CA LEU A 30 -18.22 1.53 1.04
C LEU A 30 -17.96 0.79 -0.28
N LEU A 31 -18.73 1.09 -1.33
CA LEU A 31 -18.51 0.51 -2.67
C LEU A 31 -17.18 0.95 -3.31
N LEU A 32 -16.56 2.03 -2.81
CA LEU A 32 -15.24 2.48 -3.25
C LEU A 32 -14.09 1.78 -2.50
N ALA A 33 -14.37 1.05 -1.42
CA ALA A 33 -13.35 0.32 -0.66
C ALA A 33 -12.52 -0.68 -1.52
N PRO A 34 -13.11 -1.45 -2.47
CA PRO A 34 -12.34 -2.30 -3.37
C PRO A 34 -11.33 -1.52 -4.21
N LEU A 35 -11.65 -0.28 -4.58
CA LEU A 35 -10.75 0.58 -5.35
C LEU A 35 -9.55 1.03 -4.50
N GLY A 36 -9.74 1.22 -3.19
CA GLY A 36 -8.65 1.42 -2.24
C GLY A 36 -7.73 0.20 -2.15
N ILE A 37 -8.29 -1.01 -2.11
CA ILE A 37 -7.50 -2.25 -2.11
C ILE A 37 -6.70 -2.40 -3.40
N LEU A 38 -7.30 -2.11 -4.57
CA LEU A 38 -6.60 -2.14 -5.85
C LEU A 38 -5.42 -1.17 -5.90
N SER A 39 -5.58 0.04 -5.36
CA SER A 39 -4.48 1.01 -5.29
C SER A 39 -3.32 0.52 -4.40
N LEU A 40 -3.62 -0.14 -3.28
CA LEU A 40 -2.60 -0.73 -2.42
C LEU A 40 -1.88 -1.89 -3.10
N ILE A 41 -2.60 -2.72 -3.85
CA ILE A 41 -2.01 -3.79 -4.66
C ILE A 41 -1.09 -3.20 -5.73
N LEU A 42 -1.52 -2.15 -6.42
CA LEU A 42 -0.73 -1.49 -7.46
C LEU A 42 0.56 -0.88 -6.91
N ILE A 43 0.50 -0.15 -5.80
CA ILE A 43 1.70 0.44 -5.17
C ILE A 43 2.60 -0.66 -4.60
N GLY A 44 2.03 -1.64 -3.89
CA GLY A 44 2.78 -2.74 -3.31
C GLY A 44 3.49 -3.60 -4.36
N THR A 45 2.85 -3.83 -5.51
CA THR A 45 3.47 -4.56 -6.63
C THR A 45 4.56 -3.74 -7.32
N ALA A 46 4.34 -2.45 -7.55
CA ALA A 46 5.34 -1.57 -8.16
C ALA A 46 6.62 -1.49 -7.30
N VAL A 47 6.48 -1.25 -6.00
CA VAL A 47 7.59 -1.20 -5.04
C VAL A 47 8.21 -2.59 -4.85
N GLY A 48 7.38 -3.63 -4.72
CA GLY A 48 7.84 -5.01 -4.53
C GLY A 48 8.69 -5.50 -5.70
N LEU A 49 8.28 -5.22 -6.95
CA LEU A 49 9.06 -5.57 -8.15
C LEU A 49 10.40 -4.84 -8.21
N LEU A 50 10.48 -3.60 -7.73
CA LEU A 50 11.73 -2.84 -7.66
C LEU A 50 12.70 -3.47 -6.65
N ILE A 51 12.19 -3.89 -5.49
CA ILE A 51 12.99 -4.49 -4.42
C ILE A 51 13.40 -5.93 -4.74
N THR A 52 12.57 -6.70 -5.44
CA THR A 52 12.79 -8.12 -5.75
C THR A 52 14.19 -8.45 -6.28
N PRO A 53 14.73 -7.81 -7.32
CA PRO A 53 16.07 -8.13 -7.83
C PRO A 53 17.17 -7.90 -6.79
N ILE A 54 17.03 -6.86 -5.97
CA ILE A 54 17.99 -6.53 -4.91
C ILE A 54 17.85 -7.51 -3.73
N GLY A 55 16.63 -7.85 -3.33
CA GLY A 55 16.35 -8.79 -2.25
C GLY A 55 16.76 -10.23 -2.55
N LEU A 56 16.85 -10.61 -3.82
CA LEU A 56 17.39 -11.90 -4.25
C LEU A 56 18.92 -11.96 -4.15
N LEU A 57 19.60 -10.84 -4.42
CA LEU A 57 21.06 -10.72 -4.28
C LEU A 57 21.49 -10.59 -2.81
N TYR A 58 20.68 -9.90 -2.00
CA TYR A 58 20.96 -9.61 -0.60
C TYR A 58 19.83 -10.14 0.29
N THR A 59 20.06 -11.30 0.91
CA THR A 59 19.08 -11.97 1.77
C THR A 59 18.66 -11.13 2.98
N ASP A 60 19.50 -10.20 3.43
CA ASP A 60 19.21 -9.27 4.53
C ASP A 60 18.13 -8.24 4.16
N ILE A 61 18.05 -7.83 2.90
CA ILE A 61 17.02 -6.90 2.43
C ILE A 61 15.65 -7.59 2.43
N GLY A 62 15.60 -8.87 2.04
CA GLY A 62 14.38 -9.68 2.13
C GLY A 62 13.90 -9.87 3.57
N LYS A 63 14.82 -10.11 4.52
CA LYS A 63 14.51 -10.28 5.95
C LYS A 63 14.15 -8.97 6.65
N GLY A 64 14.72 -7.84 6.21
CA GLY A 64 14.45 -6.51 6.77
C GLY A 64 13.12 -5.89 6.31
N MET A 65 12.53 -6.39 5.23
CA MET A 65 11.30 -5.82 4.66
C MET A 65 10.10 -5.77 5.61
N PRO A 66 9.77 -6.82 6.39
CA PRO A 66 8.68 -6.76 7.36
C PRO A 66 8.89 -5.66 8.41
N LEU A 67 10.12 -5.52 8.91
CA LEU A 67 10.49 -4.49 9.87
C LEU A 67 10.36 -3.09 9.24
N PHE A 68 10.83 -2.92 8.01
CA PHE A 68 10.70 -1.66 7.27
C PHE A 68 9.23 -1.26 7.05
N LEU A 69 8.36 -2.20 6.66
CA LEU A 69 6.93 -1.95 6.53
C LEU A 69 6.27 -1.57 7.87
N GLN A 70 6.74 -2.17 8.98
CA GLN A 70 6.25 -1.80 10.30
C GLN A 70 6.65 -0.38 10.69
N PHE A 71 7.89 0.04 10.41
CA PHE A 71 8.30 1.45 10.56
C PHE A 71 7.49 2.38 9.66
N LEU A 72 7.23 1.97 8.42
CA LEU A 72 6.44 2.74 7.46
C LEU A 72 5.00 2.97 7.93
N MET A 73 4.43 2.02 8.66
CA MET A 73 3.11 2.15 9.30
C MET A 73 3.11 3.25 10.39
N TYR A 74 4.19 3.39 11.15
CA TYR A 74 4.32 4.49 12.14
C TYR A 74 4.60 5.84 11.48
N LEU A 75 5.29 5.82 10.34
CA LEU A 75 5.58 7.02 9.54
C LEU A 75 4.38 7.48 8.71
N THR A 76 3.37 6.63 8.53
CA THR A 76 2.08 7.00 7.94
C THR A 76 1.07 7.27 9.05
N PRO A 77 0.20 8.29 8.93
CA PRO A 77 -0.80 8.60 9.95
C PRO A 77 -1.98 7.60 9.88
N VAL A 78 -1.68 6.32 10.09
CA VAL A 78 -2.66 5.22 10.10
C VAL A 78 -3.36 5.14 11.45
N VAL A 79 -2.58 5.27 12.53
CA VAL A 79 -3.04 5.12 13.92
C VAL A 79 -3.41 6.48 14.55
N PHE A 80 -2.92 7.59 13.99
CA PHE A 80 -3.09 8.94 14.55
C PHE A 80 -3.65 9.92 13.51
N THR A 81 -4.36 10.95 13.97
CA THR A 81 -4.76 12.08 13.13
C THR A 81 -3.55 12.93 12.78
N ILE A 82 -3.54 13.52 11.58
CA ILE A 82 -2.43 14.41 11.15
C ILE A 82 -2.37 15.58 12.15
N PRO A 83 -1.23 15.78 12.85
CA PRO A 83 -1.08 16.91 13.75
C PRO A 83 -1.10 18.22 12.96
N LYS A 84 -1.77 19.26 13.50
CA LYS A 84 -1.95 20.55 12.82
C LYS A 84 -0.66 21.39 12.71
N ASP A 85 0.40 21.04 13.45
CA ASP A 85 1.67 21.78 13.48
C ASP A 85 2.85 20.99 12.90
N GLY A 86 3.69 21.71 12.15
CA GLY A 86 5.10 21.40 11.80
C GLY A 86 5.38 20.14 10.98
N ALA A 87 4.93 18.98 11.45
CA ALA A 87 5.16 17.67 10.85
C ALA A 87 4.12 17.28 9.78
N ALA A 88 3.06 18.08 9.61
CA ALA A 88 2.01 17.83 8.61
C ALA A 88 2.56 17.70 7.17
N THR A 89 3.59 18.48 6.84
CA THR A 89 4.24 18.46 5.52
C THR A 89 4.96 17.13 5.28
N LEU A 90 5.67 16.61 6.28
CA LEU A 90 6.38 15.32 6.18
C LEU A 90 5.40 14.15 5.96
N PHE A 91 4.26 14.15 6.65
CA PHE A 91 3.23 13.14 6.47
C PHE A 91 2.49 13.28 5.13
N SER A 92 2.28 14.50 4.63
CA SER A 92 1.64 14.75 3.33
C SER A 92 2.52 14.37 2.14
N LEU A 93 3.85 14.38 2.30
CA LEU A 93 4.82 13.98 1.28
C LEU A 93 4.88 12.46 1.09
N ASN A 94 4.44 11.67 2.07
CA ASN A 94 4.48 10.23 1.96
C ASN A 94 3.36 9.74 1.01
N PRO A 95 3.71 9.07 -0.11
CA PRO A 95 2.74 8.63 -1.11
C PRO A 95 1.73 7.62 -0.57
N LEU A 96 2.01 6.93 0.55
CA LEU A 96 1.07 6.01 1.17
C LEU A 96 0.01 6.70 2.02
N THR A 97 0.26 7.92 2.49
CA THR A 97 -0.68 8.70 3.31
C THR A 97 -2.02 8.96 2.59
N PRO A 98 -2.07 9.52 1.37
CA PRO A 98 -3.34 9.80 0.69
C PRO A 98 -4.12 8.51 0.38
N VAL A 99 -3.43 7.40 0.15
CA VAL A 99 -4.04 6.10 -0.16
C VAL A 99 -4.70 5.47 1.06
N ILE A 100 -4.00 5.45 2.19
CA ILE A 100 -4.52 4.87 3.43
C ILE A 100 -5.67 5.72 3.99
N LEU A 101 -5.53 7.04 3.99
CA LEU A 101 -6.57 7.95 4.50
C LEU A 101 -7.82 7.95 3.63
N THR A 102 -7.68 7.92 2.31
CA THR A 102 -8.83 7.84 1.39
C THR A 102 -9.56 6.51 1.56
N CYS A 103 -8.83 5.40 1.65
CA CYS A 103 -9.42 4.08 1.90
C CYS A 103 -10.15 4.02 3.25
N ARG A 104 -9.55 4.56 4.31
CA ARG A 104 -10.18 4.68 5.63
C ARG A 104 -11.48 5.49 5.56
N ASN A 105 -11.44 6.66 4.92
CA ASN A 105 -12.61 7.55 4.83
C ASN A 105 -13.73 6.93 3.98
N TRP A 106 -13.41 6.11 2.98
CA TRP A 106 -14.42 5.32 2.25
C TRP A 106 -15.05 4.22 3.10
N LEU A 107 -14.28 3.59 3.99
CA LEU A 107 -14.77 2.57 4.93
C LEU A 107 -15.59 3.16 6.08
N THR A 108 -15.22 4.35 6.58
CA THR A 108 -15.87 4.99 7.73
C THR A 108 -16.93 6.03 7.37
N GLY A 109 -17.17 6.25 6.07
CA GLY A 109 -18.11 7.28 5.59
C GLY A 109 -17.59 8.72 5.68
N GLY A 110 -16.34 8.94 6.09
CA GLY A 110 -15.71 10.26 6.19
C GLY A 110 -15.51 10.96 4.83
N VAL A 111 -15.33 12.28 4.85
CA VAL A 111 -15.05 13.08 3.63
C VAL A 111 -13.63 12.78 3.14
N SER A 112 -13.46 12.53 1.84
CA SER A 112 -12.14 12.30 1.26
C SER A 112 -11.50 13.62 0.82
N GLU A 113 -10.66 14.18 1.70
CA GLU A 113 -9.93 15.44 1.43
C GLU A 113 -8.72 15.23 0.50
N PHE A 114 -8.23 14.01 0.36
CA PHE A 114 -6.98 13.67 -0.34
C PHE A 114 -7.19 13.00 -1.72
N LEU A 115 -8.39 13.13 -2.32
CA LEU A 115 -8.75 12.41 -3.55
C LEU A 115 -7.82 12.73 -4.74
N LEU A 116 -7.37 13.99 -4.87
CA LEU A 116 -6.48 14.41 -5.96
C LEU A 116 -5.07 13.81 -5.79
N GLN A 117 -4.56 13.79 -4.56
CA GLN A 117 -3.27 13.14 -4.26
C GLN A 117 -3.37 11.62 -4.43
N PHE A 118 -4.51 11.01 -4.10
CA PHE A 118 -4.77 9.59 -4.35
C PHE A 118 -4.64 9.23 -5.84
N LEU A 119 -5.23 10.04 -6.73
CA LEU A 119 -5.13 9.83 -8.17
C LEU A 119 -3.70 10.06 -8.68
N ALA A 120 -3.02 11.11 -8.19
CA ALA A 120 -1.63 11.39 -8.55
C ALA A 120 -0.69 10.24 -8.13
N THR A 121 -0.82 9.74 -6.91
CA THR A 121 -0.03 8.60 -6.43
C THR A 121 -0.29 7.34 -7.25
N ASN A 122 -1.54 7.03 -7.57
CA ASN A 122 -1.86 5.88 -8.43
C ASN A 122 -1.25 6.04 -9.84
N GLY A 123 -1.31 7.24 -10.41
CA GLY A 123 -0.68 7.54 -11.69
C GLY A 123 0.84 7.34 -11.66
N ILE A 124 1.50 7.87 -10.63
CA ILE A 124 2.96 7.68 -10.43
C ILE A 124 3.30 6.21 -10.24
N ALA A 125 2.54 5.48 -9.41
CA ALA A 125 2.79 4.07 -9.16
C ALA A 125 2.56 3.21 -10.41
N PHE A 126 1.58 3.56 -11.24
CA PHE A 126 1.35 2.90 -12.53
C PHE A 126 2.51 3.15 -13.51
N LEU A 127 2.99 4.40 -13.61
CA LEU A 127 4.17 4.72 -14.42
C LEU A 127 5.42 4.00 -13.91
N LEU A 128 5.61 3.95 -12.59
CA LEU A 128 6.72 3.23 -11.96
C LEU A 128 6.65 1.74 -12.29
N LEU A 129 5.46 1.14 -12.24
CA LEU A 129 5.26 -0.26 -12.62
C LEU A 129 5.64 -0.50 -14.10
N LEU A 130 5.24 0.40 -15.01
CA LEU A 130 5.60 0.31 -16.43
C LEU A 130 7.10 0.39 -16.67
N VAL A 131 7.86 1.14 -15.86
CA VAL A 131 9.32 1.25 -15.97
C VAL A 131 10.03 0.08 -15.31
N VAL A 132 9.57 -0.33 -14.13
CA VAL A 132 10.18 -1.43 -13.35
C VAL A 132 9.96 -2.78 -14.01
N TRP A 133 8.84 -2.98 -14.69
CA TRP A 133 8.52 -4.25 -15.34
C TRP A 133 9.57 -4.69 -16.40
N PRO A 134 9.98 -3.83 -17.36
CA PRO A 134 11.11 -4.11 -18.25
C PRO A 134 12.42 -4.37 -17.50
N ILE A 135 12.76 -3.56 -16.49
CA ILE A 135 14.00 -3.70 -15.71
C ILE A 135 14.04 -5.06 -15.03
N TYR A 136 12.93 -5.47 -14.41
CA TYR A 136 12.80 -6.77 -13.79
C TYR A 136 13.04 -7.90 -14.79
N ARG A 137 12.43 -7.83 -15.99
CA ARG A 137 12.66 -8.82 -17.05
C ARG A 137 14.12 -8.88 -17.52
N LEU A 138 14.82 -7.75 -17.56
CA LEU A 138 16.24 -7.69 -17.90
C LEU A 138 17.14 -8.22 -16.78
N ALA A 139 16.76 -8.02 -15.52
CA ALA A 139 17.52 -8.49 -14.36
C ALA A 139 17.39 -10.01 -14.13
N MET A 140 16.24 -10.61 -14.44
CA MET A 140 15.99 -12.05 -14.28
C MET A 140 17.10 -12.98 -14.80
N PRO A 141 17.59 -12.87 -16.05
CA PRO A 141 18.66 -13.75 -16.54
C PRO A 141 19.97 -13.60 -15.74
N ILE A 142 20.36 -12.37 -15.41
CA ILE A 142 21.59 -12.07 -14.65
C ILE A 142 21.50 -12.65 -13.23
N LEU A 143 20.32 -12.59 -12.61
CA LEU A 143 20.09 -13.15 -11.27
C LEU A 143 20.21 -14.68 -11.26
N ILE A 144 19.66 -15.35 -12.28
CA ILE A 144 19.72 -16.81 -12.40
C ILE A 144 21.18 -17.27 -12.55
N GLU A 145 21.99 -16.57 -13.34
CA GLU A 145 23.41 -16.88 -13.50
C GLU A 145 24.19 -16.75 -12.17
N ARG A 146 23.91 -15.72 -11.38
CA ARG A 146 24.60 -15.47 -10.10
C ARG A 146 24.18 -16.40 -8.97
N MET A 147 22.96 -16.93 -9.00
CA MET A 147 22.45 -17.84 -7.97
C MET A 147 22.82 -19.31 -8.24
N SER A 148 23.23 -19.65 -9.47
CA SER A 148 23.63 -21.00 -9.86
C SER A 148 25.13 -21.29 -9.64
N THR A 149 25.89 -20.33 -9.13
CA THR A 149 27.32 -20.48 -8.79
C THR A 149 27.48 -20.51 -7.27
#